data_AF-A0A6N6KN21-F1
#
_entry.id   AF-A0A6N6KN21-F1
#
_cell.length_a   1.000
_cell.length_b   1.000
_cell.length_c   1.000
_cell.angle_alpha   90.00
_cell.angle_beta   90.00
_cell.angle_gamma   90.00
#
_symmetry.space_group_name_H-M   'P 1'
#
loop_
_entity.id
_entity.type
_entity.pdbx_description
1 polymer ?
#
loop_
_entity_poly.entity_id
_entity_poly.type
_entity_poly.pdbx_seq_one_letter_code
_entity_poly.pdbx_strand_id
1 'polypeptide(L)'
;RIEEGKEVAEILVNMRKQPADILPVLMQLDISNLRSGEYTLKVEVRDRNKGLLSQRSVEFLRSNPFLDAKEILLEEVNLKQEFVAELTNEQLRYSLLAMTPILPQNDVEVVNLMLKEENFDAQRMYLFSFWAKQDPISPKTAYGDYINVAAAVDKTFRSGFRYGFETDRGYFFLKYGRPNDIVRVETEQSAPPYEIWSYYEFPKTGQRNVHFLFYNPSLAAEDFVILHSTAIGEFNNPNWERDLYRDAPNEIEGTDYFGDTGVQDNFNRRAKRILEDF
;
A
#
# COMPACT_ATOMS: atom_id res chain seq x y z
N ARG A 1 1.34 8.07 23.80
CA ARG A 1 0.98 6.66 24.11
C ARG A 1 0.63 6.44 25.57
N ILE A 2 -0.63 6.65 25.98
CA ILE A 2 -1.10 6.11 27.26
C ILE A 2 -1.30 4.61 27.05
N GLU A 3 -0.52 3.78 27.73
CA GLU A 3 -0.82 2.37 27.94
C GLU A 3 -0.87 2.12 29.44
N GLU A 4 -1.97 1.50 29.90
CA GLU A 4 -2.17 1.00 31.26
C GLU A 4 -1.75 1.96 32.39
N GLY A 5 -1.99 3.26 32.22
CA GLY A 5 -1.77 4.25 33.27
C GLY A 5 -0.30 4.49 33.66
N LYS A 6 0.68 4.13 32.82
CA LYS A 6 2.10 4.47 33.01
C LYS A 6 2.68 5.34 31.90
N GLU A 7 3.63 6.19 32.28
CA GLU A 7 4.22 7.29 31.52
C GLU A 7 4.97 6.83 30.25
N VAL A 8 4.19 6.72 29.19
CA VAL A 8 4.36 7.29 27.85
C VAL A 8 5.67 8.05 27.58
N ALA A 9 6.39 7.70 26.51
CA ALA A 9 7.46 8.55 25.97
C ALA A 9 6.93 9.97 25.66
N GLU A 10 7.31 10.94 26.49
CA GLU A 10 6.96 12.36 26.34
C GLU A 10 8.22 13.13 25.91
N ILE A 11 8.12 13.86 24.82
CA ILE A 11 9.17 14.77 24.37
C ILE A 11 8.63 16.19 24.52
N LEU A 12 9.28 16.96 25.38
CA LEU A 12 8.85 18.31 25.70
C LEU A 12 9.89 19.31 25.23
N VAL A 13 9.44 20.27 24.42
CA VAL A 13 10.22 21.45 24.05
C VAL A 13 9.47 22.68 24.53
N ASN A 14 10.17 23.57 25.21
CA ASN A 14 9.62 24.80 25.73
C ASN A 14 10.35 26.02 25.14
N MET A 15 9.59 27.10 24.91
CA MET A 15 10.13 28.36 24.45
C MET A 15 9.48 29.50 25.22
N ARG A 16 10.29 30.45 25.70
CA ARG A 16 9.79 31.68 26.33
C ARG A 16 9.81 32.82 25.34
N LYS A 17 8.73 33.59 25.28
CA LYS A 17 8.59 34.75 24.41
C LYS A 17 7.92 35.89 25.17
N GLN A 18 8.21 37.12 24.75
CA GLN A 18 7.50 38.30 25.24
C GLN A 18 6.13 38.42 24.54
N PRO A 19 5.08 38.91 25.23
CA PRO A 19 3.77 39.11 24.62
C PRO A 19 3.84 40.08 23.43
N ALA A 20 3.14 39.75 22.35
CA ALA A 20 2.96 40.58 21.17
C ALA A 20 1.60 40.22 20.52
N ASP A 21 1.02 41.14 19.74
CA ASP A 21 -0.27 40.93 19.06
C ASP A 21 -0.22 39.74 18.09
N ILE A 22 0.92 39.57 17.40
CA ILE A 22 1.21 38.41 16.56
C ILE A 22 2.64 37.96 16.84
N LEU A 23 2.80 36.69 17.22
CA LEU A 23 4.08 36.11 17.57
C LEU A 23 4.32 34.82 16.78
N PRO A 24 5.09 34.85 15.67
CA PRO A 24 5.45 33.64 14.95
C PRO A 24 6.43 32.80 15.77
N VAL A 25 6.14 31.52 15.91
CA VAL A 25 6.97 30.56 16.63
C VAL A 25 7.27 29.38 15.70
N LEU A 26 8.57 29.11 15.52
CA LEU A 26 9.05 27.89 14.89
C LEU A 26 9.77 27.06 15.96
N MET A 27 9.32 25.84 16.14
CA MET A 27 9.94 24.87 17.05
C MET A 27 10.19 23.58 16.30
N GLN A 28 11.29 22.92 16.63
CA GLN A 28 11.62 21.59 16.14
C GLN A 28 11.61 20.63 17.32
N LEU A 29 11.05 19.45 17.08
CA LEU A 29 10.99 18.36 18.04
C LEU A 29 11.70 17.17 17.41
N ASP A 30 12.77 16.69 18.03
CA ASP A 30 13.42 15.46 17.56
C ASP A 30 12.57 14.26 17.98
N ILE A 31 12.05 13.54 16.99
CA ILE A 31 11.22 12.34 17.16
C ILE A 31 11.92 11.07 16.68
N SER A 32 13.24 11.12 16.44
CA SER A 32 14.02 10.01 15.89
C SER A 32 13.97 8.76 16.77
N ASN A 33 13.77 8.95 18.08
CA ASN A 33 13.66 7.88 19.08
C ASN A 33 12.21 7.55 19.48
N LEU A 34 11.20 8.15 18.84
CA LEU A 34 9.82 7.71 19.01
C LEU A 34 9.58 6.43 18.22
N ARG A 35 9.00 5.44 18.89
CA ARG A 35 8.59 4.16 18.30
C ARG A 35 7.45 4.34 17.32
N SER A 36 7.12 3.27 16.59
CA SER A 36 5.88 3.29 15.83
C SER A 36 4.67 3.35 16.77
N GLY A 37 3.66 4.10 16.37
CA GLY A 37 2.42 4.20 17.13
C GLY A 37 1.69 5.52 16.93
N GLU A 38 0.60 5.66 17.67
CA GLU A 38 -0.24 6.86 17.66
C GLU A 38 0.24 7.85 18.72
N TYR A 39 0.39 9.10 18.29
CA TYR A 39 0.88 10.19 19.09
C TYR A 39 -0.02 11.42 18.92
N THR A 40 0.01 12.29 19.93
CA THR A 40 -0.66 13.59 19.89
C THR A 40 0.40 14.66 20.05
N LEU A 41 0.58 15.51 19.04
CA LEU A 41 1.35 16.73 19.17
C LEU A 41 0.48 17.76 19.86
N LYS A 42 0.87 18.17 21.08
CA LYS A 42 0.16 19.18 21.86
C LYS A 42 1.00 20.46 21.95
N VAL A 43 0.38 21.58 21.60
CA VAL A 43 0.98 22.92 21.76
C VAL A 43 0.17 23.69 22.79
N GLU A 44 0.84 24.11 23.86
CA GLU A 44 0.25 24.86 24.96
C GLU A 44 0.88 26.25 25.08
N VAL A 45 0.04 27.27 25.16
CA VAL A 45 0.45 28.62 25.56
C VAL A 45 0.12 28.78 27.02
N ARG A 46 1.14 29.06 27.83
CA ARG A 46 1.00 29.24 29.28
C ARG A 46 1.48 30.62 29.70
N ASP A 47 0.85 31.17 30.73
CA ASP A 47 1.29 32.41 31.37
C ASP A 47 2.56 32.21 32.23
N ARG A 48 3.05 33.30 32.83
CA ARG A 48 4.25 33.27 33.69
C ARG A 48 4.06 32.42 34.96
N ASN A 49 2.82 32.24 35.41
CA ASN A 49 2.44 31.42 36.56
C ASN A 49 2.13 29.96 36.17
N LYS A 50 2.44 29.56 34.93
CA LYS A 50 2.14 28.25 34.32
C LYS A 50 0.64 27.97 34.11
N GLY A 51 -0.22 28.97 34.26
CA GLY A 51 -1.63 28.89 33.90
C GLY A 51 -1.80 28.70 32.40
N LEU A 52 -2.63 27.74 31.99
CA LEU A 52 -2.91 27.46 30.59
C LEU A 52 -3.78 28.57 29.99
N LEU A 53 -3.27 29.26 28.98
CA LEU A 53 -4.01 30.29 28.23
C LEU A 53 -4.74 29.70 27.03
N SER A 54 -4.08 28.80 26.30
CA SER A 54 -4.66 28.14 25.13
C SER A 54 -3.92 26.85 24.81
N GLN A 55 -4.60 25.93 24.12
CA GLN A 55 -4.04 24.66 23.69
C GLN A 55 -4.61 24.28 22.31
N ARG A 56 -3.77 23.66 21.49
CA ARG A 56 -4.19 22.89 20.30
C ARG A 56 -3.48 21.55 20.28
N SER A 57 -4.11 20.57 19.64
CA SER A 57 -3.54 19.25 19.46
C SER A 57 -3.86 18.70 18.08
N VAL A 58 -2.92 17.92 17.54
CA VAL A 58 -3.08 17.15 16.30
C VAL A 58 -2.61 15.73 16.59
N GLU A 59 -3.40 14.75 16.16
CA GLU A 59 -3.02 13.34 16.20
C GLU A 59 -2.18 13.00 14.97
N PHE A 60 -1.16 12.18 15.15
CA PHE A 60 -0.34 11.68 14.06
C PHE A 60 0.13 10.26 14.35
N LEU A 61 0.34 9.50 13.27
CA LEU A 61 0.96 8.19 13.33
C LEU A 61 2.47 8.35 13.08
N ARG A 62 3.29 7.79 13.96
CA ARG A 62 4.72 7.63 13.73
C ARG A 62 4.96 6.21 13.22
N SER A 63 5.79 6.06 12.19
CA SER A 63 6.40 4.77 11.85
C SER A 63 7.91 4.82 12.04
N ASN A 64 8.42 4.00 12.94
CA ASN A 64 9.84 3.82 13.19
C ASN A 64 10.18 2.31 13.28
N PRO A 65 10.03 1.59 12.15
CA PRO A 65 10.12 0.13 12.16
C PRO A 65 11.53 -0.35 12.54
N PHE A 66 12.57 0.47 12.39
CA PHE A 66 13.92 0.13 12.85
C PHE A 66 14.07 0.10 14.34
N LEU A 67 13.51 1.11 15.03
CA LEU A 67 13.62 1.18 16.47
C LEU A 67 12.83 0.03 17.10
N ASP A 68 11.67 -0.28 16.52
CA ASP A 68 10.85 -1.42 16.93
C ASP A 68 11.56 -2.75 16.64
N ALA A 69 12.14 -2.91 15.44
CA ALA A 69 12.93 -4.07 15.06
C ALA A 69 14.16 -4.27 15.95
N LYS A 70 14.86 -3.18 16.28
CA LYS A 70 16.08 -3.23 17.09
C LYS A 70 15.82 -3.78 18.48
N GLU A 71 14.67 -3.50 19.09
CA GLU A 71 14.34 -4.07 20.40
C GLU A 71 14.03 -5.56 20.31
N ILE A 72 13.25 -5.99 19.30
CA ILE A 72 13.02 -7.41 19.01
C ILE A 72 14.35 -8.16 18.87
N LEU A 73 15.35 -7.53 18.23
CA LEU A 73 16.67 -8.11 18.02
C LEU A 73 17.58 -8.02 19.25
N LEU A 74 17.47 -6.96 20.06
CA LEU A 74 18.22 -6.78 21.31
C LEU A 74 17.91 -7.87 22.34
N GLU A 75 16.75 -8.53 22.22
CA GLU A 75 16.34 -9.56 23.16
C GLU A 75 17.01 -10.93 22.95
N GLU A 76 17.58 -11.29 21.79
CA GLU A 76 18.42 -12.51 21.61
C GLU A 76 18.83 -12.81 20.16
N VAL A 77 18.34 -12.09 19.15
CA VAL A 77 18.44 -12.53 17.74
C VAL A 77 19.70 -11.99 17.06
N ASN A 78 20.60 -12.90 16.70
CA ASN A 78 21.75 -12.60 15.87
C ASN A 78 21.37 -12.72 14.38
N LEU A 79 21.11 -11.58 13.72
CA LEU A 79 20.78 -11.54 12.28
C LEU A 79 21.78 -12.31 11.38
N LYS A 80 23.03 -12.50 11.81
CA LYS A 80 24.03 -13.28 11.06
C LYS A 80 23.74 -14.79 11.01
N GLN A 81 22.89 -15.28 11.91
CA GLN A 81 22.46 -16.68 11.95
C GLN A 81 21.09 -16.89 11.29
N GLU A 82 20.44 -15.79 10.86
CA GLU A 82 19.11 -15.80 10.25
C GLU A 82 19.18 -15.90 8.73
N PHE A 83 18.04 -16.26 8.11
CA PHE A 83 17.94 -16.41 6.66
C PHE A 83 18.33 -15.14 5.88
N VAL A 84 18.10 -13.97 6.48
CA VAL A 84 18.45 -12.69 5.86
C VAL A 84 19.95 -12.51 5.70
N ALA A 85 20.82 -13.24 6.42
CA ALA A 85 22.27 -13.17 6.22
C ALA A 85 22.72 -13.83 4.91
N GLU A 86 21.97 -14.82 4.42
CA GLU A 86 22.28 -15.59 3.21
C GLU A 86 21.97 -14.81 1.92
N LEU A 87 21.16 -13.74 2.01
CA LEU A 87 20.68 -12.98 0.86
C LEU A 87 21.75 -12.02 0.32
N THR A 88 21.92 -11.96 -0.99
CA THR A 88 22.71 -10.90 -1.65
C THR A 88 21.99 -9.55 -1.53
N ASN A 89 22.73 -8.46 -1.76
CA ASN A 89 22.16 -7.11 -1.80
C ASN A 89 21.06 -6.96 -2.87
N GLU A 90 21.22 -7.63 -4.01
CA GLU A 90 20.21 -7.67 -5.06
C GLU A 90 18.96 -8.44 -4.61
N GLN A 91 19.13 -9.58 -3.93
CA GLN A 91 18.02 -10.35 -3.40
C GLN A 91 17.25 -9.59 -2.31
N LEU A 92 17.94 -8.86 -1.42
CA LEU A 92 17.27 -8.00 -0.45
C LEU A 92 16.41 -6.93 -1.11
N ARG A 93 17.00 -6.23 -2.09
CA ARG A 93 16.30 -5.19 -2.83
C ARG A 93 15.08 -5.77 -3.54
N TYR A 94 15.25 -6.89 -4.24
CA TYR A 94 14.16 -7.59 -4.92
C TYR A 94 13.04 -7.98 -3.94
N SER A 95 13.39 -8.56 -2.80
CA SER A 95 12.41 -8.98 -1.79
C SER A 95 11.62 -7.81 -1.21
N LEU A 96 12.28 -6.70 -0.90
CA LEU A 96 11.60 -5.51 -0.39
C LEU A 96 10.70 -4.85 -1.45
N LEU A 97 11.14 -4.79 -2.71
CA LEU A 97 10.30 -4.32 -3.81
C LEU A 97 9.07 -5.21 -4.00
N ALA A 98 9.27 -6.53 -4.00
CA ALA A 98 8.19 -7.51 -4.10
C ALA A 98 7.19 -7.37 -2.95
N MET A 99 7.64 -7.05 -1.73
CA MET A 99 6.80 -6.87 -0.55
C MET A 99 5.96 -5.59 -0.55
N THR A 100 6.22 -4.62 -1.43
CA THR A 100 5.47 -3.34 -1.52
C THR A 100 3.94 -3.48 -1.40
N PRO A 101 3.28 -4.47 -2.04
CA PRO A 101 1.83 -4.63 -1.96
C PRO A 101 1.29 -5.06 -0.59
N ILE A 102 2.15 -5.65 0.26
CA ILE A 102 1.79 -6.15 1.60
C ILE A 102 2.41 -5.33 2.74
N LEU A 103 3.18 -4.29 2.43
CA LEU A 103 3.74 -3.39 3.44
C LEU A 103 2.63 -2.68 4.22
N PRO A 104 2.78 -2.50 5.54
CA PRO A 104 1.95 -1.58 6.29
C PRO A 104 2.08 -0.17 5.68
N GLN A 105 0.98 0.55 5.53
CA GLN A 105 0.97 1.86 4.87
C GLN A 105 1.96 2.85 5.51
N ASN A 106 2.14 2.74 6.82
CA ASN A 106 3.06 3.57 7.60
C ASN A 106 4.54 3.22 7.36
N ASP A 107 4.86 2.06 6.81
CA ASP A 107 6.23 1.62 6.56
C ASP A 107 6.72 1.94 5.14
N VAL A 108 5.81 2.20 4.20
CA VAL A 108 6.11 2.39 2.78
C VAL A 108 7.19 3.45 2.56
N GLU A 109 7.07 4.62 3.19
CA GLU A 109 8.04 5.71 3.03
C GLU A 109 9.42 5.32 3.57
N VAL A 110 9.45 4.64 4.72
CA VAL A 110 10.70 4.21 5.37
C VAL A 110 11.41 3.15 4.53
N VAL A 111 10.66 2.18 3.98
CA VAL A 111 11.20 1.15 3.07
C VAL A 111 11.73 1.78 1.78
N ASN A 112 11.01 2.74 1.20
CA ASN A 112 11.48 3.46 0.01
C ASN A 112 12.78 4.23 0.27
N LEU A 113 12.91 4.85 1.44
CA LEU A 113 14.15 5.54 1.83
C LEU A 113 15.32 4.56 1.95
N MET A 114 15.15 3.41 2.60
CA MET A 114 16.18 2.36 2.67
C MET A 114 16.64 1.85 1.31
N LEU A 115 15.67 1.64 0.41
CA LEU A 115 15.93 1.17 -0.93
C LEU A 115 16.71 2.20 -1.75
N LYS A 116 16.46 3.49 -1.50
CA LYS A 116 17.15 4.61 -2.15
C LYS A 116 18.56 4.84 -1.61
N GLU A 117 18.75 4.72 -0.29
CA GLU A 117 20.03 4.93 0.38
C GLU A 117 20.94 3.70 0.36
N GLU A 118 20.46 2.56 -0.18
CA GLU A 118 21.19 1.30 -0.22
C GLU A 118 21.67 0.83 1.17
N ASN A 119 20.90 1.14 2.21
CA ASN A 119 21.23 0.76 3.58
C ASN A 119 20.89 -0.72 3.82
N PHE A 120 21.77 -1.63 3.38
CA PHE A 120 21.52 -3.06 3.40
C PHE A 120 21.36 -3.66 4.80
N ASP A 121 22.02 -3.08 5.82
CA ASP A 121 21.82 -3.51 7.21
C ASP A 121 20.39 -3.21 7.67
N ALA A 122 19.89 -2.01 7.36
CA ALA A 122 18.51 -1.62 7.61
C ALA A 122 17.51 -2.50 6.83
N GLN A 123 17.81 -2.82 5.57
CA GLN A 123 16.98 -3.72 4.74
C GLN A 123 16.91 -5.15 5.33
N ARG A 124 18.04 -5.73 5.76
CA ARG A 124 18.06 -7.05 6.42
C ARG A 124 17.24 -7.04 7.70
N MET A 125 17.43 -6.01 8.52
CA MET A 125 16.71 -5.84 9.78
C MET A 125 15.20 -5.74 9.54
N TYR A 126 14.76 -4.88 8.62
CA TYR A 126 13.35 -4.73 8.30
C TYR A 126 12.74 -6.02 7.75
N LEU A 127 13.40 -6.66 6.78
CA LEU A 127 12.93 -7.89 6.16
C LEU A 127 12.74 -8.99 7.21
N PHE A 128 13.75 -9.21 8.07
CA PHE A 128 13.64 -10.19 9.15
C PHE A 128 12.50 -9.85 10.11
N SER A 129 12.45 -8.62 10.62
CA SER A 129 11.45 -8.22 11.62
C SER A 129 10.02 -8.26 11.07
N PHE A 130 9.81 -7.95 9.79
CA PHE A 130 8.51 -8.09 9.15
C PHE A 130 8.02 -9.55 9.19
N TRP A 131 8.86 -10.49 8.76
CA TRP A 131 8.48 -11.91 8.71
C TRP A 131 8.43 -12.54 10.10
N ALA A 132 9.31 -12.14 11.02
CA ALA A 132 9.28 -12.60 12.41
C ALA A 132 8.06 -12.10 13.17
N LYS A 133 7.52 -10.92 12.82
CA LYS A 133 6.25 -10.45 13.36
C LYS A 133 5.06 -11.27 12.86
N GLN A 134 5.10 -11.75 11.61
CA GLN A 134 4.00 -12.54 11.04
C GLN A 134 4.04 -14.01 11.42
N ASP A 135 5.23 -14.61 11.42
CA ASP A 135 5.47 -15.96 11.88
C ASP A 135 6.66 -15.97 12.83
N PRO A 136 6.42 -15.79 14.14
CA PRO A 136 7.49 -15.82 15.15
C PRO A 136 8.19 -17.18 15.27
N ILE A 137 7.58 -18.26 14.78
CA ILE A 137 8.09 -19.63 14.90
C ILE A 137 8.98 -19.98 13.70
N SER A 138 8.59 -19.58 12.50
CA SER A 138 9.28 -19.93 11.26
C SER A 138 9.35 -18.78 10.23
N PRO A 139 10.04 -17.66 10.56
CA PRO A 139 10.13 -16.49 9.66
C PRO A 139 10.71 -16.83 8.28
N LYS A 140 11.71 -17.74 8.23
CA LYS A 140 12.35 -18.20 6.99
C LYS A 140 11.35 -18.89 6.05
N THR A 141 10.46 -19.70 6.61
CA THR A 141 9.44 -20.44 5.85
C THR A 141 8.43 -19.46 5.28
N ALA A 142 7.87 -18.57 6.12
CA ALA A 142 6.91 -17.56 5.68
C ALA A 142 7.47 -16.64 4.58
N TYR A 143 8.71 -16.18 4.75
CA TYR A 143 9.43 -15.44 3.70
C TYR A 143 9.60 -16.26 2.42
N GLY A 144 10.02 -17.52 2.55
CA GLY A 144 10.25 -18.43 1.44
C GLY A 144 8.98 -18.67 0.61
N ASP A 145 7.87 -18.94 1.28
CA ASP A 145 6.56 -19.13 0.62
C ASP A 145 6.13 -17.88 -0.14
N TYR A 146 6.27 -16.71 0.49
CA TYR A 146 5.95 -15.45 -0.16
C TYR A 146 6.83 -15.14 -1.36
N ILE A 147 8.16 -15.25 -1.23
CA ILE A 147 9.08 -14.88 -2.30
C ILE A 147 8.97 -15.84 -3.49
N ASN A 148 8.60 -17.10 -3.26
CA ASN A 148 8.27 -18.06 -4.32
C ASN A 148 7.04 -17.62 -5.12
N VAL A 149 5.99 -17.14 -4.44
CA VAL A 149 4.81 -16.57 -5.11
C VAL A 149 5.18 -15.29 -5.86
N ALA A 150 5.95 -14.40 -5.24
CA ALA A 150 6.42 -13.18 -5.88
C ALA A 150 7.25 -13.44 -7.15
N ALA A 151 8.13 -14.45 -7.14
CA ALA A 151 8.89 -14.85 -8.33
C ALA A 151 7.99 -15.42 -9.44
N ALA A 152 6.93 -16.16 -9.08
CA ALA A 152 5.96 -16.63 -10.06
C ALA A 152 5.16 -15.46 -10.67
N VAL A 153 4.70 -14.52 -9.84
CA VAL A 153 4.01 -13.29 -10.25
C VAL A 153 4.90 -12.43 -11.15
N ASP A 154 6.16 -12.24 -10.76
CA ASP A 154 7.17 -11.51 -11.54
C ASP A 154 7.32 -12.10 -12.94
N LYS A 155 7.41 -13.42 -13.04
CA LYS A 155 7.49 -14.12 -14.33
C LYS A 155 6.21 -14.00 -15.15
N THR A 156 5.04 -14.14 -14.52
CA THR A 156 3.75 -14.16 -15.20
C THR A 156 3.37 -12.81 -15.77
N PHE A 157 3.56 -11.73 -15.02
CA PHE A 157 3.12 -10.39 -15.42
C PHE A 157 4.26 -9.49 -15.88
N ARG A 158 5.41 -10.06 -16.24
CA ARG A 158 6.56 -9.27 -16.67
C ARG A 158 6.23 -8.46 -17.93
N SER A 159 6.37 -7.15 -17.85
CA SER A 159 6.21 -6.25 -19.00
C SER A 159 7.39 -5.28 -19.13
N GLY A 160 8.03 -5.29 -20.32
CA GLY A 160 9.16 -4.44 -20.62
C GLY A 160 10.34 -4.60 -19.66
N PHE A 161 10.78 -3.49 -19.06
CA PHE A 161 11.94 -3.42 -18.15
C PHE A 161 11.56 -3.50 -16.66
N ARG A 162 10.27 -3.55 -16.32
CA ARG A 162 9.79 -3.61 -14.94
C ARG A 162 9.67 -5.05 -14.45
N TYR A 163 9.70 -5.25 -13.14
CA TYR A 163 9.33 -6.55 -12.56
C TYR A 163 7.83 -6.78 -12.72
N GLY A 164 7.40 -8.03 -12.87
CA GLY A 164 5.98 -8.35 -13.05
C GLY A 164 5.14 -7.98 -11.84
N PHE A 165 5.68 -8.03 -10.62
CA PHE A 165 4.99 -7.55 -9.42
C PHE A 165 4.84 -6.02 -9.34
N GLU A 166 5.53 -5.27 -10.20
CA GLU A 166 5.37 -3.81 -10.33
C GLU A 166 4.24 -3.42 -11.30
N THR A 167 3.69 -4.39 -12.04
CA THR A 167 2.48 -4.17 -12.84
C THR A 167 1.25 -4.16 -11.94
N ASP A 168 0.15 -3.55 -12.38
CA ASP A 168 -1.08 -3.51 -11.59
C ASP A 168 -1.58 -4.92 -11.28
N ARG A 169 -1.63 -5.80 -12.29
CA ARG A 169 -2.02 -7.21 -12.07
C ARG A 169 -1.11 -7.89 -11.05
N GLY A 170 0.20 -7.75 -11.16
CA GLY A 170 1.14 -8.35 -10.22
C GLY A 170 1.02 -7.79 -8.79
N TYR A 171 0.86 -6.47 -8.67
CA TYR A 171 0.63 -5.77 -7.41
C TYR A 171 -0.64 -6.29 -6.71
N PHE A 172 -1.76 -6.31 -7.41
CA PHE A 172 -3.04 -6.76 -6.87
C PHE A 172 -3.03 -8.25 -6.53
N PHE A 173 -2.34 -9.09 -7.32
CA PHE A 173 -2.18 -10.51 -7.02
C PHE A 173 -1.40 -10.73 -5.73
N LEU A 174 -0.31 -10.01 -5.48
CA LEU A 174 0.45 -10.12 -4.23
C LEU A 174 -0.29 -9.53 -3.03
N LYS A 175 -1.08 -8.47 -3.24
CA LYS A 175 -1.85 -7.81 -2.19
C LYS A 175 -3.01 -8.66 -1.67
N TYR A 176 -3.69 -9.38 -2.56
CA TYR A 176 -4.94 -10.11 -2.24
C TYR A 176 -4.88 -11.61 -2.47
N GLY A 177 -3.81 -12.11 -3.07
CA GLY A 177 -3.70 -13.51 -3.47
C GLY A 177 -4.45 -13.82 -4.76
N ARG A 178 -4.50 -15.11 -5.09
CA ARG A 178 -5.10 -15.61 -6.32
C ARG A 178 -6.62 -15.36 -6.32
N PRO A 179 -7.18 -14.77 -7.40
CA PRO A 179 -8.63 -14.63 -7.55
C PRO A 179 -9.33 -15.99 -7.72
N ASN A 180 -10.63 -16.05 -7.42
CA ASN A 180 -11.45 -17.24 -7.60
C ASN A 180 -11.70 -17.54 -9.08
N ASP A 181 -11.91 -16.49 -9.87
CA ASP A 181 -12.09 -16.58 -11.32
C ASP A 181 -11.34 -15.46 -12.05
N ILE A 182 -10.90 -15.77 -13.27
CA ILE A 182 -10.24 -14.81 -14.18
C ILE A 182 -10.88 -14.97 -15.55
N VAL A 183 -11.62 -13.95 -15.98
CA VAL A 183 -12.16 -13.88 -17.34
C VAL A 183 -11.26 -12.98 -18.19
N ARG A 184 -10.66 -13.56 -19.23
CA ARG A 184 -9.82 -12.83 -20.19
C ARG A 184 -10.57 -12.63 -21.49
N VAL A 185 -10.58 -11.39 -21.98
CA VAL A 185 -11.23 -11.02 -23.23
C VAL A 185 -10.22 -10.29 -24.10
N GLU A 186 -9.81 -10.93 -25.20
CA GLU A 186 -8.82 -10.39 -26.14
C GLU A 186 -9.43 -10.02 -27.51
N THR A 187 -10.66 -10.45 -27.78
CA THR A 187 -11.26 -10.47 -29.12
C THR A 187 -12.46 -9.53 -29.28
N GLU A 188 -12.80 -8.76 -28.25
CA GLU A 188 -13.92 -7.84 -28.29
C GLU A 188 -13.57 -6.61 -29.13
N GLN A 189 -14.22 -6.43 -30.29
CA GLN A 189 -13.81 -5.41 -31.27
C GLN A 189 -13.95 -3.96 -30.76
N SER A 190 -14.90 -3.72 -29.85
CA SER A 190 -15.18 -2.39 -29.32
C SER A 190 -14.30 -2.01 -28.11
N ALA A 191 -13.45 -2.91 -27.62
CA ALA A 191 -12.63 -2.69 -26.44
C ALA A 191 -11.18 -3.18 -26.66
N PRO A 192 -10.19 -2.55 -26.00
CA PRO A 192 -8.88 -3.17 -25.87
C PRO A 192 -8.99 -4.48 -25.05
N PRO A 193 -7.98 -5.37 -25.12
CA PRO A 193 -7.95 -6.55 -24.29
C PRO A 193 -8.10 -6.21 -22.80
N TYR A 194 -8.92 -6.99 -22.09
CA TYR A 194 -9.19 -6.78 -20.68
C TYR A 194 -9.30 -8.10 -19.91
N GLU A 195 -9.02 -8.03 -18.61
CA GLU A 195 -9.16 -9.14 -17.66
C GLU A 195 -10.05 -8.70 -16.50
N ILE A 196 -11.00 -9.56 -16.12
CA ILE A 196 -11.80 -9.37 -14.91
C ILE A 196 -11.42 -10.46 -13.91
N TRP A 197 -11.00 -10.04 -12.73
CA TRP A 197 -10.66 -10.92 -11.62
C TRP A 197 -11.75 -10.85 -10.57
N SER A 198 -12.29 -12.00 -10.19
CA SER A 198 -13.41 -12.09 -9.25
C SER A 198 -12.99 -12.79 -7.95
N TYR A 199 -13.40 -12.22 -6.82
CA TYR A 199 -13.24 -12.76 -5.48
C TYR A 199 -14.61 -12.91 -4.83
N TYR A 200 -15.05 -14.15 -4.60
CA TYR A 200 -16.36 -14.43 -3.99
C TYR A 200 -16.38 -14.05 -2.51
N GLU A 201 -15.25 -14.25 -1.82
CA GLU A 201 -15.00 -13.79 -0.46
C GLU A 201 -13.65 -13.08 -0.43
N PHE A 202 -13.67 -11.78 -0.09
CA PHE A 202 -12.50 -10.93 -0.19
C PHE A 202 -11.74 -10.90 1.15
N PRO A 203 -10.53 -11.48 1.23
CA PRO A 203 -9.88 -11.79 2.51
C PRO A 203 -9.58 -10.58 3.39
N LYS A 204 -9.35 -9.40 2.79
CA LYS A 204 -8.89 -8.19 3.49
C LYS A 204 -10.01 -7.37 4.13
N THR A 205 -11.18 -7.33 3.50
CA THR A 205 -12.30 -6.48 3.95
C THR A 205 -13.56 -7.28 4.30
N GLY A 206 -13.58 -8.59 4.03
CA GLY A 206 -14.76 -9.45 4.22
C GLY A 206 -15.88 -9.16 3.23
N GLN A 207 -15.64 -8.34 2.19
CA GLN A 207 -16.59 -8.12 1.12
C GLN A 207 -16.87 -9.40 0.34
N ARG A 208 -18.06 -9.49 -0.26
CA ARG A 208 -18.41 -10.55 -1.21
C ARG A 208 -18.46 -9.98 -2.61
N ASN A 209 -18.22 -10.85 -3.59
CA ASN A 209 -18.31 -10.53 -5.03
C ASN A 209 -17.52 -9.26 -5.38
N VAL A 210 -16.25 -9.25 -4.99
CA VAL A 210 -15.31 -8.18 -5.33
C VAL A 210 -14.70 -8.45 -6.69
N HIS A 211 -14.66 -7.41 -7.53
CA HIS A 211 -14.17 -7.48 -8.89
C HIS A 211 -13.08 -6.44 -9.14
N PHE A 212 -12.09 -6.84 -9.94
CA PHE A 212 -11.09 -5.95 -10.49
C PHE A 212 -11.10 -6.10 -12.01
N LEU A 213 -11.25 -4.98 -12.71
CA LEU A 213 -11.16 -4.90 -14.16
C LEU A 213 -9.83 -4.27 -14.53
N PHE A 214 -8.99 -5.03 -15.22
CA PHE A 214 -7.74 -4.58 -15.81
C PHE A 214 -7.91 -4.51 -17.33
N TYR A 215 -7.28 -3.53 -17.97
CA TYR A 215 -7.33 -3.40 -19.43
C TYR A 215 -5.98 -2.95 -19.99
N ASN A 216 -5.75 -3.23 -21.27
CA ASN A 216 -4.50 -2.92 -21.96
C ASN A 216 -4.72 -1.87 -23.06
N PRO A 217 -4.76 -0.57 -22.70
CA PRO A 217 -4.99 0.49 -23.67
C PRO A 217 -3.83 0.69 -24.65
N SER A 218 -2.60 0.28 -24.30
CA SER A 218 -1.41 0.45 -25.14
C SER A 218 -1.28 -0.65 -26.20
N LEU A 219 -2.01 -1.76 -26.04
CA LEU A 219 -1.86 -3.01 -26.80
C LEU A 219 -0.45 -3.62 -26.71
N ALA A 220 0.40 -3.11 -25.81
CA ALA A 220 1.74 -3.64 -25.56
C ALA A 220 1.63 -4.92 -24.72
N ALA A 221 2.54 -5.87 -24.92
CA ALA A 221 2.48 -7.14 -24.22
C ALA A 221 2.50 -6.95 -22.68
N GLU A 222 1.53 -7.58 -22.01
CA GLU A 222 1.38 -7.62 -20.54
C GLU A 222 1.21 -6.26 -19.82
N ASP A 223 1.05 -5.14 -20.55
CA ASP A 223 0.92 -3.77 -20.01
C ASP A 223 -0.53 -3.43 -19.60
N PHE A 224 -1.16 -4.35 -18.86
CA PHE A 224 -2.50 -4.13 -18.32
C PHE A 224 -2.45 -3.25 -17.09
N VAL A 225 -3.32 -2.24 -17.07
CA VAL A 225 -3.50 -1.32 -15.94
C VAL A 225 -4.89 -1.50 -15.33
N ILE A 226 -5.04 -1.16 -14.05
CA ILE A 226 -6.34 -1.19 -13.37
C ILE A 226 -7.26 -0.13 -13.97
N LEU A 227 -8.47 -0.55 -14.36
CA LEU A 227 -9.52 0.34 -14.84
C LEU A 227 -10.59 0.58 -13.79
N HIS A 228 -10.96 -0.46 -13.04
CA HIS A 228 -12.02 -0.38 -12.03
C HIS A 228 -11.86 -1.44 -10.95
N SER A 229 -12.22 -1.10 -9.71
CA SER A 229 -12.39 -2.04 -8.61
C SER A 229 -13.69 -1.77 -7.84
N THR A 230 -14.36 -2.84 -7.42
CA THR A 230 -15.46 -2.78 -6.44
C THR A 230 -14.99 -2.99 -4.99
N ALA A 231 -13.69 -3.20 -4.76
CA ALA A 231 -13.14 -3.34 -3.41
C ALA A 231 -13.17 -2.00 -2.66
N ILE A 232 -13.63 -2.02 -1.40
CA ILE A 232 -13.61 -0.84 -0.53
C ILE A 232 -12.16 -0.45 -0.26
N GLY A 233 -11.85 0.83 -0.46
CA GLY A 233 -10.52 1.40 -0.25
C GLY A 233 -9.61 1.32 -1.47
N GLU A 234 -10.03 0.67 -2.56
CA GLU A 234 -9.28 0.62 -3.82
C GLU A 234 -9.81 1.63 -4.85
N PHE A 235 -9.10 1.72 -5.97
CA PHE A 235 -9.46 2.61 -7.07
C PHE A 235 -10.81 2.23 -7.68
N ASN A 236 -11.82 3.07 -7.47
CA ASN A 236 -13.15 2.93 -8.03
C ASN A 236 -13.37 3.96 -9.14
N ASN A 237 -13.63 3.51 -10.37
CA ASN A 237 -13.92 4.36 -11.51
C ASN A 237 -15.37 4.17 -11.95
N PRO A 238 -16.31 5.06 -11.61
CA PRO A 238 -17.70 4.94 -12.06
C PRO A 238 -17.90 5.01 -13.58
N ASN A 239 -16.94 5.59 -14.31
CA ASN A 239 -16.97 5.77 -15.77
C ASN A 239 -16.22 4.66 -16.53
N TRP A 240 -15.89 3.55 -15.86
CA TRP A 240 -15.06 2.49 -16.43
C TRP A 240 -15.59 1.97 -17.77
N GLU A 241 -16.91 1.92 -17.95
CA GLU A 241 -17.53 1.41 -19.17
C GLU A 241 -17.21 2.32 -20.37
N ARG A 242 -17.32 3.64 -20.18
CA ARG A 242 -16.92 4.64 -21.18
C ARG A 242 -15.44 4.60 -21.51
N ASP A 243 -14.61 4.42 -20.49
CA ASP A 243 -13.15 4.36 -20.67
C ASP A 243 -12.73 3.08 -21.41
N LEU A 244 -13.38 1.94 -21.13
CA LEU A 244 -13.16 0.68 -21.84
C LEU A 244 -13.59 0.76 -23.30
N TYR A 245 -14.75 1.36 -23.57
CA TYR A 245 -15.37 1.43 -24.91
C TYR A 245 -15.12 2.76 -25.64
N ARG A 246 -14.08 3.51 -25.27
CA ARG A 246 -13.81 4.84 -25.81
C ARG A 246 -13.70 4.89 -27.33
N ASP A 247 -13.24 3.80 -27.95
CA ASP A 247 -13.04 3.70 -29.39
C ASP A 247 -14.35 3.39 -30.17
N ALA A 248 -15.48 3.26 -29.47
CA ALA A 248 -16.84 3.17 -30.02
C ALA A 248 -17.70 4.41 -29.66
N PRO A 249 -17.31 5.63 -30.08
CA PRO A 249 -17.90 6.89 -29.60
C PRO A 249 -19.38 7.10 -30.00
N ASN A 250 -19.86 6.43 -31.05
CA ASN A 250 -21.24 6.54 -31.52
C ASN A 250 -22.24 5.70 -30.72
N GLU A 251 -21.76 4.92 -29.76
CA GLU A 251 -22.55 3.94 -29.03
C GLU A 251 -22.68 4.30 -27.54
N ILE A 252 -22.33 5.51 -27.11
CA ILE A 252 -22.46 5.96 -25.71
C ILE A 252 -23.94 6.11 -25.33
N GLU A 253 -24.35 5.66 -24.13
CA GLU A 253 -25.72 5.88 -23.63
C GLU A 253 -25.93 7.35 -23.26
N GLY A 254 -27.12 7.86 -23.61
CA GLY A 254 -27.59 9.21 -23.26
C GLY A 254 -27.31 10.31 -24.30
N THR A 255 -28.14 11.35 -24.27
CA THR A 255 -27.91 12.62 -25.00
C THR A 255 -27.06 13.62 -24.22
N ASP A 256 -26.75 13.31 -22.95
CA ASP A 256 -26.14 14.22 -21.99
C ASP A 256 -24.73 13.73 -21.60
N TYR A 257 -23.73 14.52 -21.98
CA TYR A 257 -22.31 14.22 -21.78
C TYR A 257 -21.91 14.11 -20.29
N PHE A 258 -22.70 14.68 -19.38
CA PHE A 258 -22.34 14.90 -17.98
C PHE A 258 -22.93 13.90 -16.96
N GLY A 259 -24.01 13.19 -17.31
CA GLY A 259 -24.78 12.40 -16.32
C GLY A 259 -24.79 10.90 -16.54
N ASP A 260 -24.60 10.46 -17.78
CA ASP A 260 -24.59 9.03 -18.09
C ASP A 260 -23.17 8.47 -17.92
N THR A 261 -23.05 7.23 -17.45
CA THR A 261 -21.74 6.55 -17.26
C THR A 261 -21.64 5.28 -18.09
N GLY A 262 -22.75 4.88 -18.73
CA GLY A 262 -22.89 3.66 -19.51
C GLY A 262 -22.65 3.85 -21.01
N VAL A 263 -22.67 2.73 -21.71
CA VAL A 263 -22.50 2.63 -23.16
C VAL A 263 -23.56 1.63 -23.67
N GLN A 264 -24.15 1.83 -24.85
CA GLN A 264 -25.31 1.07 -25.34
C GLN A 264 -25.05 -0.44 -25.37
N ASP A 265 -25.80 -1.22 -24.61
CA ASP A 265 -25.56 -2.67 -24.56
C ASP A 265 -25.64 -3.32 -25.95
N ASN A 266 -24.75 -4.29 -26.20
CA ASN A 266 -24.75 -5.07 -27.43
C ASN A 266 -24.25 -6.49 -27.18
N PHE A 267 -24.55 -7.42 -28.09
CA PHE A 267 -24.20 -8.83 -27.92
C PHE A 267 -22.69 -9.08 -27.72
N ASN A 268 -21.85 -8.21 -28.27
CA ASN A 268 -20.40 -8.34 -28.20
C ASN A 268 -19.82 -7.80 -26.88
N ARG A 269 -20.54 -6.92 -26.15
CA ARG A 269 -20.06 -6.30 -24.91
C ARG A 269 -20.25 -7.17 -23.69
N ARG A 270 -19.18 -7.75 -23.18
CA ARG A 270 -19.28 -8.75 -22.09
C ARG A 270 -18.89 -8.20 -20.73
N ALA A 271 -18.12 -7.12 -20.66
CA ALA A 271 -17.53 -6.63 -19.41
C ALA A 271 -18.58 -6.35 -18.32
N LYS A 272 -19.63 -5.59 -18.66
CA LYS A 272 -20.71 -5.25 -17.72
C LYS A 272 -21.43 -6.48 -17.20
N ARG A 273 -21.79 -7.39 -18.09
CA ARG A 273 -22.45 -8.66 -17.73
C ARG A 273 -21.59 -9.49 -16.78
N ILE A 274 -20.29 -9.58 -17.03
CA ILE A 274 -19.36 -10.32 -16.15
C ILE A 274 -19.23 -9.64 -14.77
N LEU A 275 -19.33 -8.32 -14.70
CA LEU A 275 -19.25 -7.56 -13.43
C LEU A 275 -20.57 -7.57 -12.62
N GLU A 276 -21.71 -7.76 -13.29
CA GLU A 276 -23.06 -7.74 -12.69
C GLU A 276 -23.62 -9.15 -12.44
N ASP A 277 -23.21 -10.15 -13.20
CA ASP A 277 -23.44 -11.54 -12.87
C ASP A 277 -22.66 -11.82 -11.57
N PHE A 278 -23.33 -12.30 -10.52
CA PHE A 278 -22.87 -12.75 -9.18
C PHE A 278 -23.24 -11.87 -7.96
#